data_AF-A0A7V0JG42-F1
#
_entry.id   AF-A0A7V0JG42-F1
#
_cell.length_a   1.000
_cell.length_b   1.000
_cell.length_c   1.000
_cell.angle_alpha   90.00
_cell.angle_beta   90.00
_cell.angle_gamma   90.00
#
_symmetry.space_group_name_H-M   'P 1'
#
loop_
_entity.id
_entity.type
_entity.pdbx_description
1 polymer ?
#
loop_
_entity_poly.entity_id
_entity_poly.type
_entity_poly.pdbx_seq_one_letter_code
_entity_poly.pdbx_strand_id
1 'polypeptide(L)'
;MIARLGSLLNRVAGRVVPDPFIFALLLTLLTLILGVALTPNSPGKMITHWMNGFWDLLTFGMQMVLILVTGGVLAQSPPVRRLIDALAGWPRNTAGAVVLVSLTAMSAALINWGLGLIAGALLARETAKSLQARGVKHHYPLI
;
A
#
# COMPACT_ATOMS: atom_id res chain seq x y z
N MET A 1 -12.11 22.30 1.74
CA MET A 1 -11.96 22.22 0.27
C MET A 1 -11.36 20.88 -0.18
N ILE A 2 -10.20 20.48 0.34
CA ILE A 2 -9.51 19.21 -0.01
C ILE A 2 -10.38 17.97 0.24
N ALA A 3 -11.03 17.86 1.40
CA ALA A 3 -11.90 16.71 1.71
C ALA A 3 -13.09 16.56 0.74
N ARG A 4 -13.68 17.67 0.31
CA ARG A 4 -14.77 17.65 -0.69
C ARG A 4 -14.25 17.20 -2.05
N LEU A 5 -13.09 17.69 -2.46
CA LEU A 5 -12.44 17.25 -3.70
C LEU A 5 -12.13 15.76 -3.67
N GLY A 6 -11.56 15.25 -2.57
CA GLY A 6 -11.30 13.82 -2.38
C GLY A 6 -12.56 12.97 -2.48
N SER A 7 -13.67 13.42 -1.87
CA SER A 7 -14.96 12.69 -1.96
C SER A 7 -15.53 12.66 -3.38
N LEU A 8 -15.33 13.73 -4.15
CA LEU A 8 -15.76 13.83 -5.54
C LEU A 8 -14.96 12.88 -6.44
N LEU A 9 -13.62 12.91 -6.31
CA LEU A 9 -12.72 12.02 -7.02
C LEU A 9 -13.03 10.54 -6.71
N ASN A 10 -13.24 10.19 -5.44
CA ASN A 10 -13.59 8.83 -5.05
C ASN A 10 -14.92 8.38 -5.68
N ARG A 11 -15.94 9.25 -5.71
CA ARG A 11 -17.25 8.93 -6.28
C ARG A 11 -17.21 8.74 -7.79
N VAL A 12 -16.38 9.52 -8.49
CA VAL A 12 -16.16 9.36 -9.93
C VAL A 12 -15.36 8.09 -10.19
N ALA A 13 -14.23 7.89 -9.50
CA ALA A 13 -13.38 6.73 -9.67
C ALA A 13 -14.14 5.41 -9.42
N GLY A 14 -14.88 5.31 -8.32
CA GLY A 14 -15.67 4.11 -8.01
C GLY A 14 -16.83 3.82 -8.96
N ARG A 15 -17.19 4.75 -9.86
CA ARG A 15 -18.19 4.53 -10.91
C ARG A 15 -17.58 4.27 -12.29
N VAL A 16 -16.40 4.82 -12.55
CA VAL A 16 -15.80 4.84 -13.88
C VAL A 16 -14.70 3.80 -14.03
N VAL A 17 -13.95 3.52 -12.98
CA VAL A 17 -12.79 2.60 -13.01
C VAL A 17 -13.30 1.18 -12.80
N PRO A 18 -13.23 0.31 -13.83
CA PRO A 18 -13.49 -1.12 -13.67
C PRO A 18 -12.51 -1.74 -12.69
N ASP A 19 -12.88 -2.90 -12.17
CA ASP A 19 -11.98 -3.72 -11.37
C ASP A 19 -10.66 -3.99 -12.16
N PRO A 20 -9.47 -3.86 -11.55
CA PRO A 20 -8.19 -4.13 -12.20
C PRO A 20 -8.12 -5.49 -12.91
N PHE A 21 -8.84 -6.50 -12.41
CA PHE A 21 -8.91 -7.82 -13.02
C PHE A 21 -9.58 -7.79 -14.40
N ILE A 22 -10.58 -6.93 -14.60
CA ILE A 22 -11.24 -6.77 -15.91
C ILE A 22 -10.22 -6.30 -16.95
N PHE A 23 -9.37 -5.33 -16.60
CA PHE A 23 -8.30 -4.88 -17.49
C PHE A 23 -7.30 -6.00 -17.79
N ALA A 24 -6.92 -6.79 -16.79
CA ALA A 24 -6.01 -7.93 -17.00
C ALA A 24 -6.60 -8.96 -17.98
N LEU A 25 -7.91 -9.27 -17.87
CA LEU A 25 -8.61 -10.16 -18.81
C LEU A 25 -8.67 -9.58 -20.22
N LEU A 26 -9.07 -8.31 -20.36
CA LEU A 26 -9.16 -7.63 -21.65
C LEU A 26 -7.80 -7.58 -22.34
N LEU A 27 -6.74 -7.24 -21.60
CA LEU A 27 -5.37 -7.22 -22.13
C LEU A 27 -4.89 -8.62 -22.48
N THR A 28 -5.25 -9.65 -21.72
CA THR A 28 -4.92 -11.05 -22.05
C THR A 28 -5.55 -11.47 -23.38
N LEU A 29 -6.85 -11.20 -23.56
CA LEU A 29 -7.56 -11.49 -24.82
C LEU A 29 -7.02 -10.66 -25.99
N LEU A 30 -6.78 -9.37 -25.76
CA LEU A 30 -6.20 -8.48 -26.77
C LEU A 30 -4.81 -8.97 -27.20
N THR A 31 -3.97 -9.36 -26.25
CA THR A 31 -2.63 -9.88 -26.52
C THR A 31 -2.69 -11.20 -27.30
N LEU A 32 -3.65 -12.08 -26.98
CA LEU A 32 -3.90 -13.30 -27.73
C LEU A 32 -4.26 -12.98 -29.20
N ILE A 33 -5.22 -12.08 -29.42
CA ILE A 33 -5.68 -11.70 -30.76
C ILE A 33 -4.54 -11.07 -31.56
N LEU A 34 -3.86 -10.08 -30.98
CA LEU A 34 -2.76 -9.38 -31.65
C LEU A 34 -1.57 -10.30 -31.91
N GLY A 35 -1.26 -11.22 -30.99
CA GLY A 35 -0.19 -12.19 -31.19
C GLY A 35 -0.46 -13.12 -32.36
N VAL A 36 -1.69 -13.62 -32.52
CA VAL A 36 -2.05 -14.47 -33.67
C VAL A 36 -2.12 -13.65 -34.97
N ALA A 37 -2.66 -12.42 -34.93
CA ALA A 37 -2.88 -11.61 -36.11
C ALA A 37 -1.59 -10.95 -36.66
N LEU A 38 -0.66 -10.58 -35.78
CA LEU A 38 0.51 -9.75 -36.14
C LEU A 38 1.85 -10.49 -36.05
N THR A 39 1.89 -11.73 -35.54
CA THR A 39 3.14 -12.49 -35.36
C THR A 39 2.98 -13.94 -35.85
N PRO A 40 4.08 -14.67 -36.16
CA PRO A 40 4.01 -16.05 -36.65
C PRO A 40 3.75 -17.07 -35.52
N ASN A 41 2.75 -16.80 -34.68
CA ASN A 41 2.36 -17.64 -33.56
C ASN A 41 0.94 -18.21 -33.77
N SER A 42 0.79 -19.51 -33.52
CA SER A 42 -0.52 -20.15 -33.50
C SER A 42 -1.25 -19.85 -32.18
N PRO A 43 -2.59 -19.98 -32.13
CA PRO A 43 -3.34 -19.85 -30.87
C PRO A 43 -2.80 -20.76 -29.76
N GLY A 44 -2.39 -21.99 -30.10
CA GLY A 44 -1.76 -22.92 -29.16
C GLY A 44 -0.44 -22.40 -28.58
N LYS A 45 0.43 -21.82 -29.42
CA LYS A 45 1.70 -21.20 -28.96
C LYS A 45 1.44 -20.02 -28.03
N MET A 46 0.42 -19.20 -28.32
CA MET A 46 0.05 -18.06 -27.46
C MET A 46 -0.39 -18.52 -26.06
N ILE A 47 -1.11 -19.64 -25.95
CA ILE A 47 -1.46 -20.24 -24.65
C ILE A 47 -0.21 -20.66 -23.90
N THR A 48 0.77 -21.28 -24.57
CA THR A 48 2.05 -21.64 -23.95
C THR A 48 2.80 -20.42 -23.43
N HIS A 49 2.83 -19.31 -24.18
CA HIS A 49 3.44 -18.06 -23.71
C HIS A 49 2.74 -17.52 -22.46
N TRP A 50 1.41 -17.53 -22.44
CA TRP A 50 0.63 -17.10 -21.27
C TRP A 50 0.91 -17.98 -20.04
N MET A 51 0.93 -19.30 -20.22
CA MET A 51 1.26 -20.27 -19.17
C MET A 51 2.66 -20.09 -18.60
N ASN A 52 3.66 -19.81 -19.45
CA ASN A 52 5.01 -19.57 -18.97
C ASN A 52 5.08 -18.31 -18.10
N GLY A 53 4.46 -17.21 -18.55
CA GLY A 53 4.41 -15.96 -17.76
C GLY A 53 3.58 -16.07 -16.47
N PHE A 54 2.60 -16.98 -16.41
CA PHE A 54 1.82 -17.21 -15.20
C PHE A 54 2.70 -17.66 -14.02
N TRP A 55 3.74 -18.46 -14.26
CA TRP A 55 4.63 -18.92 -13.19
C TRP A 55 5.51 -17.79 -12.63
N ASP A 56 5.84 -16.78 -13.44
CA ASP A 56 6.55 -15.59 -12.95
C ASP A 56 5.69 -14.80 -11.94
N LEU A 57 4.38 -14.76 -12.14
CA LEU A 57 3.43 -14.15 -11.19
C LEU A 57 3.40 -14.89 -9.86
N LEU A 58 3.59 -16.21 -9.85
CA LEU A 58 3.66 -16.97 -8.60
C LEU A 58 4.91 -16.61 -7.80
N THR A 59 6.07 -16.56 -8.46
CA THR A 59 7.33 -16.11 -7.83
C THR A 59 7.21 -14.69 -7.31
N PHE A 60 6.68 -13.78 -8.12
CA PHE A 60 6.40 -12.39 -7.71
C PHE A 60 5.44 -12.34 -6.52
N GLY A 61 4.35 -13.11 -6.57
CA GLY A 61 3.36 -13.18 -5.49
C GLY A 61 3.98 -13.65 -4.18
N MET A 62 4.83 -14.68 -4.22
CA MET A 62 5.56 -15.16 -3.04
C MET A 62 6.48 -14.08 -2.45
N GLN A 63 7.21 -13.35 -3.29
CA GLN A 63 8.05 -12.23 -2.86
C GLN A 63 7.22 -11.14 -2.16
N MET A 64 6.07 -10.77 -2.74
CA MET A 64 5.17 -9.77 -2.16
C MET A 64 4.56 -10.24 -0.83
N VAL A 65 4.17 -11.51 -0.72
CA VAL A 65 3.69 -12.10 0.54
C VAL A 65 4.77 -12.04 1.61
N LEU A 66 6.00 -12.43 1.29
CA LEU A 66 7.12 -12.37 2.24
C LEU A 66 7.39 -10.94 2.70
N ILE A 67 7.40 -9.97 1.78
CA ILE A 67 7.58 -8.54 2.12
C ILE A 67 6.52 -8.07 3.11
N LEU A 68 5.25 -8.38 2.85
CA LEU A 68 4.13 -7.95 3.70
C LEU A 68 4.11 -8.65 5.06
N VAL A 69 4.28 -9.98 5.08
CA VAL A 69 4.25 -10.77 6.31
C VAL A 69 5.44 -10.41 7.21
N THR A 70 6.66 -10.38 6.66
CA THR A 70 7.84 -10.02 7.45
C THR A 70 7.79 -8.58 7.93
N GLY A 71 7.34 -7.65 7.07
CA GLY A 71 7.13 -6.25 7.45
C GLY A 71 6.12 -6.11 8.59
N GLY A 72 5.01 -6.84 8.51
CA GLY A 72 3.98 -6.82 9.56
C GLY A 72 4.37 -7.49 10.86
N VAL A 73 5.11 -8.61 10.81
CA VAL A 73 5.66 -9.24 12.01
C VAL A 73 6.69 -8.32 12.67
N LEU A 74 7.59 -7.72 11.89
CA LEU A 74 8.60 -6.79 12.39
C LEU A 74 7.95 -5.55 13.02
N ALA A 75 6.92 -4.98 12.38
CA ALA A 75 6.18 -3.82 12.89
C ALA A 75 5.56 -4.07 14.28
N GLN A 76 5.18 -5.32 14.57
CA GLN A 76 4.56 -5.73 15.83
C GLN A 76 5.57 -6.24 16.86
N SER A 77 6.83 -6.37 16.48
CA SER A 77 7.89 -6.87 17.37
C SER A 77 8.10 -5.92 18.57
N PRO A 78 8.51 -6.45 19.74
CA PRO A 78 8.76 -5.62 20.92
C PRO A 78 9.73 -4.45 20.70
N PRO A 79 10.84 -4.58 19.94
CA PRO A 79 11.73 -3.47 19.66
C PRO A 79 11.07 -2.32 18.89
N VAL A 80 10.34 -2.64 17.82
CA VAL A 80 9.66 -1.62 17.00
C VAL A 80 8.53 -0.96 17.80
N ARG A 81 7.81 -1.73 18.61
CA ARG A 81 6.75 -1.17 19.45
C ARG A 81 7.28 -0.19 20.50
N ARG A 82 8.40 -0.50 21.15
CA ARG A 82 9.08 0.44 22.06
C ARG A 82 9.51 1.72 21.35
N LEU A 83 10.01 1.62 20.11
CA LEU A 83 10.37 2.78 19.31
C LEU A 83 9.14 3.63 18.96
N ILE A 84 8.05 3.00 18.55
CA ILE A 84 6.77 3.68 18.28
C ILE A 84 6.29 4.44 19.52
N ASP A 85 6.27 3.80 20.69
CA ASP A 85 5.82 4.42 21.94
C ASP A 85 6.71 5.62 22.31
N ALA A 86 8.03 5.51 22.13
CA ALA A 86 8.96 6.60 22.38
C ALA A 86 8.73 7.79 21.42
N LEU A 87 8.57 7.52 20.12
CA LEU A 87 8.33 8.54 19.10
C LEU A 87 6.96 9.24 19.29
N ALA A 88 5.93 8.48 19.64
CA ALA A 88 4.58 9.00 19.88
C ALA A 88 4.53 10.08 20.99
N GLY A 89 5.51 10.09 21.90
CA GLY A 89 5.65 11.11 22.94
C GLY A 89 6.19 12.46 22.45
N TRP A 90 6.83 12.53 21.28
CA TRP A 90 7.54 13.74 20.85
C TRP A 90 6.65 14.88 20.34
N PRO A 91 5.60 14.63 19.54
CA PRO A 91 4.78 15.70 18.99
C PRO A 91 4.08 16.52 20.06
N ARG A 92 3.98 17.84 19.84
CA ARG A 92 3.30 18.81 20.72
C ARG A 92 2.07 19.47 20.09
N ASN A 93 1.76 19.14 18.84
CA ASN A 93 0.60 19.63 18.10
C ASN A 93 0.32 18.70 16.90
N THR A 94 -0.79 18.94 16.19
CA THR A 94 -1.18 18.13 15.01
C THR A 94 -0.15 18.17 13.89
N ALA A 95 0.37 19.35 13.53
CA ALA A 95 1.32 19.46 12.41
C ALA A 95 2.60 18.65 12.66
N GLY A 96 3.15 18.73 13.87
CA GLY A 96 4.32 17.92 14.27
C GLY A 96 4.02 16.42 14.30
N ALA A 97 2.80 16.02 14.65
CA ALA A 97 2.38 14.63 14.59
C ALA A 97 2.33 14.12 13.15
N VAL A 98 1.72 14.88 12.23
CA VAL A 98 1.68 14.54 10.80
C VAL A 98 3.08 14.39 10.23
N VAL A 99 3.97 15.36 10.49
CA VAL A 99 5.36 15.33 10.00
C VAL A 99 6.11 14.12 10.54
N LEU A 100 6.03 13.86 11.84
CA LEU A 100 6.71 12.72 12.46
C LEU A 100 6.21 11.39 11.88
N VAL A 101 4.89 11.18 11.88
CA VAL A 101 4.27 9.95 11.36
C VAL A 101 4.64 9.74 9.90
N SER A 102 4.52 10.79 9.07
CA SER A 102 4.80 10.71 7.64
C SER A 102 6.28 10.38 7.37
N LEU A 103 7.21 11.10 8.00
CA LEU A 103 8.63 10.88 7.79
C LEU A 103 9.08 9.51 8.31
N THR A 104 8.58 9.08 9.46
CA THR A 104 8.88 7.75 10.00
C THR A 104 8.29 6.65 9.11
N ALA A 105 7.04 6.78 8.66
CA ALA A 105 6.41 5.82 7.76
C ALA A 105 7.13 5.74 6.41
N MET A 106 7.52 6.88 5.83
CA MET A 106 8.30 6.94 4.59
C MET A 106 9.67 6.29 4.76
N SER A 107 10.38 6.60 5.86
CA SER A 107 11.70 6.02 6.14
C SER A 107 11.61 4.51 6.34
N ALA A 108 10.58 4.03 7.06
CA ALA A 108 10.31 2.61 7.22
C ALA A 108 9.93 1.95 5.89
N ALA A 109 9.14 2.63 5.04
CA ALA A 109 8.77 2.14 3.72
C ALA A 109 9.97 2.01 2.77
N LEU A 110 10.98 2.89 2.86
CA LEU A 110 12.22 2.77 2.09
C LEU A 110 13.00 1.49 2.43
N ILE A 111 12.90 1.01 3.66
CA ILE A 111 13.54 -0.24 4.11
C ILE A 111 12.67 -1.44 3.71
N ASN A 112 11.38 -1.38 4.03
CA ASN A 112 10.41 -2.42 3.69
C ASN A 112 9.02 -1.78 3.58
N TRP A 113 8.37 -1.98 2.43
CA TRP A 113 7.07 -1.37 2.15
C TRP A 113 5.99 -1.82 3.14
N GLY A 114 5.95 -3.10 3.51
CA GLY A 114 5.01 -3.65 4.49
C GLY A 114 5.22 -3.08 5.90
N LEU A 115 6.47 -2.90 6.31
CA LEU A 115 6.82 -2.25 7.58
C LEU A 115 6.33 -0.81 7.62
N GLY A 116 6.59 -0.03 6.56
CA GLY A 116 6.17 1.37 6.48
C GLY A 116 4.66 1.56 6.64
N LEU A 117 3.87 0.71 5.98
CA LEU A 117 2.41 0.73 6.07
C LEU A 117 1.92 0.45 7.50
N ILE A 118 2.40 -0.63 8.12
CA ILE A 118 1.89 -1.07 9.43
C ILE A 118 2.46 -0.20 10.56
N ALA A 119 3.77 0.07 10.56
CA ALA A 119 4.41 0.92 11.56
C ALA A 119 3.89 2.36 11.51
N GLY A 120 3.64 2.90 10.30
CA GLY A 120 3.03 4.22 10.14
C GLY A 120 1.63 4.31 10.76
N ALA A 121 0.77 3.34 10.47
CA ALA A 121 -0.57 3.28 11.04
C ALA A 121 -0.55 3.11 12.58
N LEU A 122 0.34 2.27 13.10
CA LEU A 122 0.52 2.10 14.54
C LEU A 122 1.03 3.40 15.19
N LEU A 123 2.04 4.05 14.60
CA LEU A 123 2.57 5.32 15.12
C LEU A 123 1.55 6.45 15.08
N ALA A 124 0.74 6.56 14.02
CA ALA A 124 -0.35 7.53 13.94
C ALA A 124 -1.34 7.34 15.11
N ARG A 125 -1.76 6.10 15.34
CA ARG A 125 -2.67 5.73 16.42
C ARG A 125 -2.08 6.03 17.80
N GLU A 126 -0.85 5.61 18.07
CA GLU A 126 -0.22 5.83 19.38
C GLU A 126 0.14 7.31 19.61
N THR A 127 0.51 8.05 18.56
CA THR A 127 0.72 9.51 18.64
C THR A 127 -0.55 10.25 19.03
N ALA A 128 -1.68 9.88 18.43
CA ALA A 128 -2.98 10.46 18.78
C ALA A 128 -3.37 10.18 20.22
N LYS A 129 -3.22 8.94 20.68
CA LYS A 129 -3.45 8.56 22.09
C LYS A 129 -2.54 9.33 23.05
N SER A 130 -1.25 9.47 22.72
CA SER A 130 -0.27 10.24 23.51
C SER A 130 -0.65 11.72 23.60
N LEU A 131 -1.10 12.34 22.51
CA LEU A 131 -1.58 13.73 22.52
C LEU A 131 -2.84 13.88 23.38
N GLN A 132 -3.78 12.94 23.25
CA GLN A 132 -5.01 12.92 24.07
C GLN A 132 -4.71 12.78 25.56
N ALA A 133 -3.83 11.84 25.94
CA ALA A 133 -3.45 11.61 27.34
C ALA A 133 -2.78 12.84 27.99
N ARG A 134 -2.10 13.67 27.18
CA ARG A 134 -1.44 14.91 27.64
C ARG A 134 -2.32 16.15 27.52
N GLY A 135 -3.60 16.02 27.14
CA GLY A 135 -4.51 17.15 26.97
C GLY A 135 -4.15 18.09 25.81
N VAL A 136 -3.34 17.63 24.84
CA VAL A 136 -2.94 18.44 23.68
C VAL A 136 -4.05 18.40 22.64
N LYS A 137 -4.56 19.58 22.25
CA LYS A 137 -5.57 19.69 21.18
C LYS A 137 -5.01 19.12 19.87
N HIS A 138 -5.73 18.17 19.29
CA HIS A 138 -5.30 17.48 18.06
C HIS A 138 -6.49 17.09 17.18
N HIS A 139 -6.22 16.81 15.89
CA HIS A 139 -7.21 16.37 14.92
C HIS A 139 -6.82 15.00 14.35
N TYR A 140 -7.36 13.93 14.92
CA TYR A 140 -6.96 12.55 14.60
C TYR A 140 -6.99 12.20 13.10
N PRO A 141 -8.05 12.54 12.31
CA PRO A 141 -8.05 12.21 10.88
C PRO A 141 -6.97 12.86 10.02
N LEU A 142 -6.19 13.80 10.57
CA LEU A 142 -5.06 14.42 9.85
C LEU A 142 -3.73 13.73 10.15
N ILE A 143 -3.61 13.04 11.30
CA ILE A 143 -2.40 12.35 11.78
C ILE A 143 -2.33 10.97 11.14
#